data_AF-A0A2H3AXD8-F1
#
_entry.id   AF-A0A2H3AXD8-F1
#
_cell.length_a   1.000
_cell.length_b   1.000
_cell.length_c   1.000
_cell.angle_alpha   90.00
_cell.angle_beta   90.00
_cell.angle_gamma   90.00
#
_symmetry.space_group_name_H-M   'P 1'
#
loop_
_entity.id
_entity.type
_entity.pdbx_description
1 polymer ?
#
loop_
_entity_poly.entity_id
_entity_poly.type
_entity_poly.pdbx_seq_one_letter_code
_entity_poly.pdbx_strand_id
1 'polypeptide(L)'
;MSGYNPISSSEDAGPFSARIEELLGQNELPLPAEKEYLEAAVRQSNSTLSILDTRISHAREALDSLLRSKKEKEEEEIIQAAKIILHPMRSICSEILLEIFSWCVYDVSDIMDVGSPLDCDPLDSLNPCHALWTISQVSRRWRSITLASSRLWSNIALDFERYTYIGISNRMCMLS
;
A
#
# COMPACT_ATOMS: atom_id res chain seq x y z
N MET A 1 28.28 4.32 -10.11
CA MET A 1 28.87 3.28 -10.97
C MET A 1 28.94 3.84 -12.37
N SER A 2 30.14 4.27 -12.76
CA SER A 2 30.43 5.01 -13.98
C SER A 2 30.73 4.02 -15.11
N GLY A 3 29.80 3.87 -16.04
CA GLY A 3 30.02 3.10 -17.27
C GLY A 3 30.72 3.96 -18.30
N TYR A 4 32.05 3.95 -18.28
CA TYR A 4 32.89 4.35 -19.41
C TYR A 4 32.52 3.44 -20.59
N ASN A 5 31.90 4.01 -21.64
CA ASN A 5 31.87 3.36 -22.94
C ASN A 5 32.98 3.99 -23.79
N PRO A 6 33.93 3.18 -24.28
CA PRO A 6 35.04 3.68 -25.08
C PRO A 6 34.49 4.23 -26.38
N ILE A 7 35.01 5.40 -26.74
CA ILE A 7 34.92 6.00 -28.07
C ILE A 7 35.20 4.87 -29.06
N SER A 8 34.17 4.42 -29.78
CA SER A 8 34.35 3.44 -30.84
C SER A 8 35.29 4.05 -31.87
N SER A 9 36.45 3.40 -31.98
CA SER A 9 37.54 3.72 -32.87
C SER A 9 37.05 4.06 -34.27
N SER A 10 37.47 5.23 -34.71
CA SER A 10 37.48 5.74 -36.07
C SER A 10 38.43 4.89 -36.95
N GLU A 11 38.11 3.63 -37.19
CA GLU A 11 38.90 2.72 -38.05
C GLU A 11 38.03 1.92 -39.02
N ASP A 12 36.93 2.53 -39.50
CA ASP A 12 36.21 2.05 -40.69
C ASP A 12 35.73 3.22 -41.54
N ALA A 13 36.60 4.23 -41.70
CA ALA A 13 36.39 5.32 -42.64
C ALA A 13 36.60 4.79 -44.06
N GLY A 14 35.57 4.15 -44.61
CA GLY A 14 35.56 3.73 -46.01
C GLY A 14 35.91 4.89 -46.95
N PRO A 15 36.31 4.61 -48.20
CA PRO A 15 36.81 5.60 -49.16
C PRO A 15 35.89 6.81 -49.39
N PHE A 16 34.60 6.69 -49.06
CA PHE A 16 33.62 7.77 -49.08
C PHE A 16 33.80 8.83 -47.99
N SER A 17 34.26 8.47 -46.78
CA SER A 17 34.47 9.42 -45.69
C SER A 17 35.63 10.38 -46.00
N ALA A 18 36.74 9.84 -46.52
CA ALA A 18 37.90 10.63 -46.93
C ALA A 18 37.58 11.58 -48.09
N ARG A 19 36.75 11.15 -49.05
CA ARG A 19 36.31 11.99 -50.17
C ARG A 19 35.41 13.14 -49.74
N ILE A 20 34.53 12.92 -48.78
CA ILE A 20 33.70 13.97 -48.19
C ILE A 20 34.56 15.00 -47.45
N GLU A 21 35.55 14.56 -46.68
CA GLU A 21 36.48 15.46 -45.98
C GLU A 21 37.33 16.31 -46.95
N GLU A 22 37.78 15.72 -48.07
CA GLU A 22 38.49 16.43 -49.14
C GLU A 22 37.61 17.52 -49.79
N LEU A 23 36.36 17.20 -50.12
CA LEU A 23 35.38 18.15 -50.65
C LEU A 23 35.00 19.26 -49.66
N LEU A 24 35.12 19.00 -48.35
CA LEU A 24 34.93 20.03 -47.33
C LEU A 24 36.17 20.94 -47.20
N GLY A 25 37.37 20.43 -47.51
CA GLY A 25 38.64 21.17 -47.46
C GLY A 25 38.98 21.94 -48.73
N GLN A 26 38.53 21.44 -49.89
CA GLN A 26 38.68 22.07 -51.19
C GLN A 26 37.27 22.38 -51.72
N ASN A 27 36.97 23.64 -52.00
CA ASN A 27 35.64 24.11 -52.39
C ASN A 27 35.26 23.71 -53.85
N GLU A 28 35.65 22.50 -54.26
CA GLU A 28 35.36 21.90 -55.56
C GLU A 28 33.93 21.36 -55.61
N LEU A 29 33.37 21.35 -56.82
CA LEU A 29 32.04 20.81 -57.05
C LEU A 29 32.06 19.27 -56.95
N PRO A 30 31.12 18.66 -56.20
CA PRO A 30 30.97 17.22 -56.20
C PRO A 30 30.53 16.71 -57.58
N LEU A 31 30.97 15.50 -57.91
CA LEU A 31 30.55 14.81 -59.13
C LEU A 31 29.04 14.54 -59.10
N PRO A 32 28.37 14.44 -60.25
CA PRO A 32 26.91 14.21 -60.30
C PRO A 32 26.43 13.00 -59.49
N ALA A 33 27.19 11.90 -59.50
CA ALA A 33 26.90 10.69 -58.72
C ALA A 33 27.12 10.88 -57.20
N GLU A 34 28.15 11.64 -56.80
CA GLU A 34 28.39 12.01 -55.40
C GLU A 34 27.26 12.89 -54.88
N LYS A 35 26.81 13.86 -55.69
CA LYS A 35 25.69 14.73 -55.37
C LYS A 35 24.39 13.94 -55.18
N GLU A 36 24.05 13.05 -56.10
CA GLU A 36 22.84 12.21 -56.00
C GLU A 36 22.87 11.34 -54.74
N TYR A 37 24.02 10.74 -54.45
CA TYR A 37 24.22 9.95 -53.22
C TYR A 37 24.06 10.79 -51.95
N LEU A 38 24.70 11.96 -51.87
CA LEU A 38 24.61 12.86 -50.72
C LEU A 38 23.19 13.36 -50.50
N GLU A 39 22.47 13.72 -51.57
CA GLU A 39 21.06 14.11 -51.49
C GLU A 39 20.18 12.96 -50.99
N ALA A 40 20.43 11.72 -51.44
CA ALA A 40 19.73 10.55 -50.94
C ALA A 40 20.02 10.27 -49.46
N ALA A 41 21.30 10.38 -49.05
CA ALA A 41 21.73 10.20 -47.66
C ALA A 41 21.12 11.25 -46.74
N VAL A 42 21.07 12.52 -47.16
CA VAL A 42 20.42 13.61 -46.41
C VAL A 42 18.91 13.34 -46.28
N ARG A 43 18.24 12.94 -47.36
CA ARG A 43 16.80 12.58 -47.31
C ARG A 43 16.55 11.41 -46.36
N GLN A 44 17.39 10.39 -46.40
CA GLN A 44 17.29 9.23 -45.52
C GLN A 44 17.55 9.60 -44.06
N SER A 45 18.56 10.43 -43.78
CA SER A 45 18.85 10.89 -42.42
C SER A 45 17.72 11.76 -41.85
N ASN A 46 17.15 12.66 -42.67
CA ASN A 46 16.01 13.47 -42.24
C ASN A 46 14.77 12.61 -41.97
N SER A 47 14.54 11.56 -42.76
CA SER A 47 13.40 10.66 -42.51
C SER A 47 13.58 9.84 -41.23
N THR A 48 14.80 9.35 -40.95
CA THR A 48 15.08 8.62 -39.70
C THR A 48 14.99 9.52 -38.48
N LEU A 49 15.48 10.76 -38.56
CA LEU A 49 15.32 11.76 -37.49
C LEU A 49 13.84 12.05 -37.22
N SER A 50 13.04 12.27 -38.26
CA SER A 50 11.60 12.52 -38.11
C SER A 50 10.87 11.34 -37.43
N ILE A 51 11.22 10.10 -37.79
CA ILE A 51 10.68 8.90 -37.13
C ILE A 51 11.08 8.86 -35.65
N LEU A 52 12.35 9.17 -35.34
CA LEU A 52 12.84 9.16 -33.97
C LEU A 52 12.15 10.25 -33.13
N ASP A 53 11.99 11.46 -33.65
CA ASP A 53 11.28 12.55 -32.98
C ASP A 53 9.82 12.19 -32.70
N THR A 54 9.17 11.51 -33.64
CA THR A 54 7.79 11.00 -33.47
C THR A 54 7.74 9.97 -32.33
N ARG A 55 8.70 9.05 -32.29
CA ARG A 55 8.78 8.04 -31.22
C ARG A 55 9.08 8.67 -29.86
N ILE A 56 9.96 9.66 -29.81
CA ILE A 56 10.27 10.41 -28.58
C ILE A 56 9.02 11.13 -28.09
N SER A 57 8.27 11.76 -28.99
CA SER A 57 7.04 12.48 -28.66
C SER A 57 5.99 11.53 -28.08
N HIS A 58 5.74 10.40 -28.73
CA HIS A 58 4.83 9.37 -28.20
C HIS A 58 5.28 8.81 -26.84
N ALA A 59 6.58 8.56 -26.65
CA ALA A 59 7.09 8.07 -25.38
C ALA A 59 6.90 9.10 -24.25
N ARG A 60 7.05 10.40 -24.54
CA ARG A 60 6.79 11.48 -23.58
C ARG A 60 5.30 11.56 -23.23
N GLU A 61 4.42 11.51 -24.21
CA GLU A 61 2.97 11.51 -23.97
C GLU A 61 2.52 10.32 -23.11
N ALA A 62 3.07 9.13 -23.39
CA ALA A 62 2.81 7.93 -22.60
C ALA A 62 3.30 8.09 -21.15
N LEU A 63 4.51 8.64 -20.95
CA LEU A 63 5.05 8.93 -19.63
C LEU A 63 4.19 9.92 -18.86
N ASP A 64 3.79 11.02 -19.49
CA ASP A 64 2.94 12.05 -18.88
C ASP A 64 1.57 11.48 -18.50
N SER A 65 1.02 10.57 -19.31
CA SER A 65 -0.21 9.85 -18.99
C SER A 65 -0.08 8.98 -17.75
N LEU A 66 1.01 8.23 -17.65
CA LEU A 66 1.29 7.39 -16.47
C LEU A 66 1.51 8.24 -15.22
N LEU A 67 2.21 9.37 -15.32
CA LEU A 67 2.40 10.29 -14.19
C LEU A 67 1.09 10.90 -13.70
N ARG A 68 0.20 11.30 -14.62
CA ARG A 68 -1.16 11.77 -14.28
C ARG A 68 -1.95 10.70 -13.54
N SER A 69 -1.98 9.47 -14.07
CA SER A 69 -2.70 8.36 -13.43
C SER A 69 -2.12 8.02 -12.05
N LYS A 70 -0.79 8.09 -11.88
CA LYS A 70 -0.16 7.91 -10.58
C LYS A 70 -0.65 8.97 -9.58
N LYS A 71 -0.63 10.24 -9.97
CA LYS A 71 -1.07 11.35 -9.12
C LYS A 71 -2.54 11.22 -8.72
N GLU A 72 -3.42 10.87 -9.66
CA GLU A 72 -4.84 10.64 -9.39
C GLU A 72 -5.04 9.54 -8.33
N LYS A 73 -4.26 8.44 -8.41
CA LYS A 73 -4.32 7.38 -7.40
C LYS A 73 -3.82 7.84 -6.03
N GLU A 74 -2.72 8.58 -5.98
CA GLU A 74 -2.21 9.14 -4.72
C GLU A 74 -3.24 10.08 -4.06
N GLU A 75 -3.92 10.91 -4.86
CA GLU A 75 -5.00 11.79 -4.38
C GLU A 75 -6.20 10.98 -3.86
N GLU A 76 -6.62 9.93 -4.56
CA GLU A 76 -7.70 9.05 -4.11
C GLU A 76 -7.35 8.34 -2.79
N GLU A 77 -6.12 7.86 -2.64
CA GLU A 77 -5.65 7.25 -1.39
C GLU A 77 -5.73 8.22 -0.20
N ILE A 78 -5.33 9.48 -0.41
CA ILE A 78 -5.46 10.54 0.61
C ILE A 78 -6.92 10.77 0.97
N ILE A 79 -7.81 10.84 -0.03
CA ILE A 79 -9.25 11.04 0.19
C ILE A 79 -9.84 9.87 0.98
N GLN A 80 -9.47 8.63 0.66
CA GLN A 80 -9.94 7.45 1.39
C GLN A 80 -9.42 7.44 2.83
N ALA A 81 -8.15 7.77 3.06
CA ALA A 81 -7.60 7.91 4.40
C ALA A 81 -8.35 9.00 5.20
N ALA A 82 -8.65 10.14 4.58
CA ALA A 82 -9.42 11.22 5.19
C ALA A 82 -10.84 10.77 5.57
N LYS A 83 -11.53 10.02 4.71
CA LYS A 83 -12.85 9.45 5.01
C LYS A 83 -12.81 8.54 6.25
N ILE A 84 -11.78 7.69 6.37
CA ILE A 84 -11.59 6.81 7.54
C ILE A 84 -11.33 7.63 8.81
N ILE A 85 -10.54 8.71 8.72
CA ILE A 85 -10.23 9.58 9.86
C ILE A 85 -11.45 10.38 10.31
N LEU A 86 -12.23 10.88 9.36
CA LEU A 86 -13.44 11.67 9.61
C LEU A 86 -14.68 10.81 9.87
N HIS A 87 -14.52 9.48 9.96
CA HIS A 87 -15.63 8.57 10.19
C HIS A 87 -16.35 8.91 11.52
N PRO A 88 -17.69 9.01 11.53
CA PRO A 88 -18.46 9.45 12.71
C PRO A 88 -18.16 8.66 14.00
N MET A 89 -17.85 7.37 13.90
CA MET A 89 -17.46 6.55 15.05
C MET A 89 -16.25 7.11 15.83
N ARG A 90 -15.39 7.90 15.19
CA ARG A 90 -14.23 8.54 15.84
C ARG A 90 -14.61 9.81 16.60
N SER A 91 -15.73 10.45 16.28
CA SER A 91 -16.23 11.67 16.93
C SER A 91 -17.33 11.43 17.98
N ILE A 92 -17.90 10.22 18.08
CA ILE A 92 -18.87 9.86 19.11
C ILE A 92 -18.28 10.14 20.50
N CYS A 93 -19.02 10.79 21.39
CA CYS A 93 -18.62 11.06 22.77
C CYS A 93 -18.53 9.78 23.62
N SER A 94 -17.74 9.81 24.69
CA SER A 94 -17.46 8.61 25.47
C SER A 94 -18.71 8.08 26.18
N GLU A 95 -19.66 8.95 26.52
CA GLU A 95 -20.95 8.61 27.14
C GLU A 95 -21.81 7.77 26.21
N ILE A 96 -21.86 8.11 24.91
CA ILE A 96 -22.61 7.36 23.91
C ILE A 96 -21.94 6.00 23.65
N LEU A 97 -20.60 5.95 23.61
CA LEU A 97 -19.87 4.69 23.51
C LEU A 97 -20.14 3.79 24.73
N LEU A 98 -20.18 4.36 25.94
CA LEU A 98 -20.52 3.63 27.16
C LEU A 98 -21.94 3.07 27.11
N GLU A 99 -22.89 3.87 26.61
CA GLU A 99 -24.26 3.41 26.43
C GLU A 99 -24.32 2.23 25.47
N ILE A 100 -23.68 2.34 24.30
CA ILE A 100 -23.59 1.24 23.33
C ILE A 100 -22.94 -0.01 23.95
N PHE A 101 -21.83 0.15 24.68
CA PHE A 101 -21.12 -0.98 25.28
C PHE A 101 -21.93 -1.66 26.40
N SER A 102 -22.88 -0.95 27.02
CA SER A 102 -23.72 -1.52 28.08
C SER A 102 -24.64 -2.63 27.57
N TRP A 103 -24.99 -2.61 26.27
CA TRP A 103 -25.72 -3.70 25.60
C TRP A 103 -24.89 -4.97 25.41
N CYS A 104 -23.59 -4.93 25.70
CA CYS A 104 -22.68 -6.07 25.64
C CYS A 104 -22.41 -6.70 27.01
N VAL A 105 -23.09 -6.23 28.06
CA VAL A 105 -23.01 -6.80 29.41
C VAL A 105 -24.11 -7.84 29.53
N TYR A 106 -23.78 -9.00 30.12
CA TYR A 106 -24.79 -10.03 30.41
C TYR A 106 -25.90 -9.48 31.31
N ASP A 107 -27.15 -9.77 30.96
CA ASP A 107 -28.26 -9.57 31.88
C ASP A 107 -28.25 -10.67 32.95
N VAL A 108 -28.79 -10.38 34.12
CA VAL A 108 -28.94 -11.33 35.22
C VAL A 108 -29.81 -12.52 34.79
N SER A 109 -30.77 -12.29 33.89
CA SER A 109 -31.56 -13.37 33.28
C SER A 109 -30.72 -14.33 32.46
N ASP A 110 -29.72 -13.83 31.72
CA ASP A 110 -28.83 -14.64 30.87
C ASP A 110 -27.95 -15.55 31.73
N ILE A 111 -27.57 -15.08 32.92
CA ILE A 111 -26.78 -15.85 33.90
C ILE A 111 -27.63 -16.92 34.60
N MET A 112 -28.94 -16.72 34.71
CA MET A 112 -29.83 -17.65 35.41
C MET A 112 -30.48 -18.71 34.50
N ASP A 113 -30.47 -18.51 33.17
CA ASP A 113 -31.03 -19.45 32.19
C ASP A 113 -30.01 -20.49 31.69
N VAL A 114 -29.10 -20.93 32.57
CA VAL A 114 -28.03 -21.94 32.34
C VAL A 114 -28.60 -23.37 32.21
N GLY A 115 -29.76 -23.51 31.56
CA GLY A 115 -30.49 -24.77 31.42
C GLY A 115 -31.02 -25.07 30.02
N SER A 116 -30.97 -24.11 29.08
CA SER A 116 -31.44 -24.32 27.70
C SER A 116 -30.33 -24.91 26.83
N PRO A 117 -30.46 -26.14 26.27
CA PRO A 117 -29.40 -26.79 25.49
C PRO A 117 -29.18 -26.20 24.09
N LEU A 118 -29.84 -25.09 23.74
CA LEU A 118 -29.96 -24.63 22.35
C LEU A 118 -29.33 -23.27 22.05
N ASP A 119 -28.85 -22.50 23.03
CA ASP A 119 -28.29 -21.16 22.78
C ASP A 119 -26.84 -21.00 23.27
N CYS A 120 -25.94 -21.12 22.28
CA CYS A 120 -24.70 -20.39 22.01
C CYS A 120 -23.80 -19.88 23.17
N ASP A 121 -22.59 -20.45 23.20
CA ASP A 121 -21.36 -20.04 23.91
C ASP A 121 -21.35 -20.16 25.45
N PRO A 122 -20.33 -20.81 26.04
CA PRO A 122 -20.17 -20.85 27.50
C PRO A 122 -20.14 -19.44 28.08
N LEU A 123 -21.02 -19.20 29.05
CA LEU A 123 -21.13 -17.92 29.75
C LEU A 123 -19.91 -17.69 30.64
N ASP A 124 -18.86 -17.13 30.06
CA ASP A 124 -17.58 -16.93 30.71
C ASP A 124 -17.03 -15.56 30.34
N SER A 125 -17.06 -14.63 31.29
CA SER A 125 -16.56 -13.27 31.12
C SER A 125 -15.03 -13.23 30.95
N LEU A 126 -14.31 -14.31 31.24
CA LEU A 126 -12.88 -14.43 30.96
C LEU A 126 -12.60 -15.00 29.56
N ASN A 127 -13.63 -15.41 28.81
CA ASN A 127 -13.48 -15.82 27.43
C ASN A 127 -12.98 -14.63 26.58
N PRO A 128 -11.81 -14.72 25.92
CA PRO A 128 -11.30 -13.64 25.07
C PRO A 128 -12.23 -13.23 23.93
N CYS A 129 -13.14 -14.13 23.52
CA CYS A 129 -14.15 -13.88 22.50
C CYS A 129 -15.35 -13.05 23.02
N HIS A 130 -15.45 -12.83 24.34
CA HIS A 130 -16.53 -12.01 24.91
C HIS A 130 -16.54 -10.60 24.32
N ALA A 131 -17.73 -10.05 24.14
CA ALA A 131 -17.94 -8.78 23.45
C ALA A 131 -17.14 -7.62 24.07
N LEU A 132 -17.06 -7.53 25.40
CA LEU A 132 -16.29 -6.49 26.07
C LEU A 132 -14.78 -6.60 25.77
N TRP A 133 -14.23 -7.81 25.71
CA TRP A 133 -12.83 -8.00 25.34
C TRP A 133 -12.60 -7.62 23.88
N THR A 134 -13.50 -8.03 22.97
CA THR A 134 -13.43 -7.68 21.55
C THR A 134 -13.48 -6.17 21.33
N ILE A 135 -14.43 -5.47 21.98
CA ILE A 135 -14.58 -4.02 21.92
C ILE A 135 -13.33 -3.30 22.46
N SER A 136 -12.71 -3.84 23.51
CA SER A 136 -11.47 -3.28 24.06
C SER A 136 -10.29 -3.33 23.08
N GLN A 137 -10.33 -4.20 22.06
CA GLN A 137 -9.27 -4.32 21.06
C GLN A 137 -9.42 -3.36 19.88
N VAL A 138 -10.58 -2.72 19.69
CA VAL A 138 -10.86 -1.86 18.53
C VAL A 138 -9.96 -0.62 18.48
N SER A 139 -9.75 0.05 19.62
CA SER A 139 -8.86 1.23 19.69
C SER A 139 -8.36 1.48 21.11
N ARG A 140 -7.32 2.31 21.25
CA ARG A 140 -6.85 2.76 22.58
C ARG A 140 -7.96 3.48 23.37
N ARG A 141 -8.80 4.26 22.68
CA ARG A 141 -9.91 5.00 23.28
C ARG A 141 -10.99 4.04 23.80
N TRP A 142 -11.38 3.07 22.98
CA TRP A 142 -12.39 2.08 23.36
C TRP A 142 -11.90 1.25 24.53
N ARG A 143 -10.65 0.77 24.49
CA ARG A 143 -10.00 0.10 25.64
C ARG A 143 -10.09 0.91 26.92
N SER A 144 -9.73 2.19 26.86
CA SER A 144 -9.76 3.07 28.04
C SER A 144 -11.17 3.21 28.61
N ILE A 145 -12.18 3.35 27.75
CA ILE A 145 -13.58 3.49 28.16
C ILE A 145 -14.08 2.17 28.78
N THR A 146 -13.83 1.04 28.10
CA THR A 146 -14.25 -0.29 28.53
C THR A 146 -13.63 -0.68 29.88
N LEU A 147 -12.33 -0.44 30.07
CA LEU A 147 -11.63 -0.83 31.29
C LEU A 147 -11.85 0.14 32.46
N ALA A 148 -12.10 1.43 32.20
CA ALA A 148 -12.31 2.42 33.26
C ALA A 148 -13.74 2.42 33.82
N SER A 149 -14.72 1.89 33.07
CA SER A 149 -16.11 1.90 33.49
C SER A 149 -16.48 0.66 34.30
N SER A 150 -16.62 0.82 35.61
CA SER A 150 -17.07 -0.26 36.50
C SER A 150 -18.46 -0.80 36.14
N ARG A 151 -19.32 0.01 35.52
CA ARG A 151 -20.66 -0.39 35.08
C ARG A 151 -20.65 -1.48 34.00
N LEU A 152 -19.59 -1.55 33.20
CA LEU A 152 -19.46 -2.60 32.18
C LEU A 152 -19.00 -3.95 32.77
N TRP A 153 -18.48 -3.93 33.99
CA TRP A 153 -17.99 -5.11 34.71
C TRP A 153 -18.83 -5.42 35.95
N SER A 154 -20.07 -4.92 36.01
CA SER A 154 -20.96 -5.14 37.15
C SER A 154 -21.42 -6.59 37.26
N ASN A 155 -21.50 -7.30 36.13
CA ASN A 155 -21.88 -8.70 36.05
C ASN A 155 -20.71 -9.48 35.45
N ILE A 156 -20.18 -10.46 36.20
CA ILE A 156 -19.08 -11.32 35.79
C ILE A 156 -19.54 -12.76 35.97
N ALA A 157 -19.57 -13.52 34.88
CA ALA A 157 -19.83 -14.95 34.88
C ALA A 157 -18.49 -15.70 34.79
N LEU A 158 -18.31 -16.72 35.62
CA LEU A 158 -17.11 -17.56 35.64
C LEU A 158 -17.51 -19.02 35.58
N ASP A 159 -17.05 -19.71 34.55
CA ASP A 159 -17.14 -21.17 34.45
C ASP A 159 -15.96 -21.81 35.18
N PHE A 160 -16.14 -22.12 36.46
CA PHE A 160 -15.09 -22.76 37.26
C PHE A 160 -14.74 -24.17 36.76
N GLU A 161 -15.67 -24.90 36.14
CA GLU A 161 -15.40 -26.25 35.62
C GLU A 161 -14.34 -26.20 34.53
N ARG A 162 -14.41 -25.20 33.64
CA ARG A 162 -13.39 -24.92 32.61
C ARG A 162 -11.99 -24.67 33.21
N TYR A 163 -11.92 -24.10 34.40
CA TYR A 163 -10.66 -23.76 35.07
C TYR A 163 -10.16 -24.82 36.06
N THR A 164 -11.01 -25.77 36.48
CA THR A 164 -10.58 -26.87 37.38
C THR A 164 -9.49 -27.75 36.78
N TYR A 165 -9.47 -27.95 35.45
CA TYR A 165 -8.44 -28.74 34.76
C TYR A 165 -7.05 -28.08 34.71
N ILE A 166 -6.97 -26.76 34.94
CA ILE A 166 -5.70 -26.01 34.96
C ILE A 166 -5.05 -26.05 36.36
N GLY A 167 -5.82 -26.39 37.40
CA GLY A 167 -5.41 -26.39 38.81
C GLY A 167 -4.66 -27.64 39.31
N ILE A 168 -4.53 -28.70 38.51
CA ILE A 168 -3.66 -29.86 38.83
C ILE A 168 -2.39 -29.81 37.98
N SER A 169 -1.80 -28.63 37.82
CA SER A 169 -0.37 -28.54 37.50
C SER A 169 0.36 -28.27 38.80
N ASN A 170 1.03 -29.30 39.32
CA ASN A 170 1.93 -29.28 40.46
C ASN A 170 3.00 -28.18 40.29
N ARG A 171 2.67 -26.92 40.57
CA ARG A 171 3.66 -25.93 40.97
C ARG A 171 3.83 -26.09 42.47
N MET A 172 4.64 -27.09 42.78
CA MET A 172 5.24 -27.34 44.08
C MET A 172 5.78 -26.01 44.63
N CYS A 173 5.06 -25.41 45.58
CA CYS A 173 5.58 -24.32 46.38
C CYS A 173 6.75 -24.86 47.19
N MET A 174 7.97 -24.75 46.66
CA MET A 174 9.18 -24.82 47.47
C MET A 174 9.25 -23.51 48.27
N LEU A 175 8.70 -23.54 49.49
CA LEU A 175 9.04 -22.59 50.53
C LEU A 175 10.43 -22.99 51.07
N SER A 176 11.40 -22.10 50.86
CA SER A 176 12.70 -22.06 51.54
C SER A 176 12.59 -21.34 52.88
#